data_AF-A0A5C7LRW1-F1
#
_entry.id   AF-A0A5C7LRW1-F1
#
_cell.length_a   1.000
_cell.length_b   1.000
_cell.length_c   1.000
_cell.angle_alpha   90.00
_cell.angle_beta   90.00
_cell.angle_gamma   90.00
#
_symmetry.space_group_name_H-M   'P 1'
#
loop_
_entity.id
_entity.type
_entity.pdbx_description
1 polymer ?
#
loop_
_entity_poly.entity_id
_entity_poly.type
_entity_poly.pdbx_seq_one_letter_code
_entity_poly.pdbx_strand_id
1 'polypeptide(L)'
;MPVLTTQSRNRYRDAWTGEDTFATSLLLLTIDTYGTEALHWDFRTLQMEIEEDFQLQLPRPNFDRLMVAVNLLRTDDFFHSLPDFIAWCNILDGDLYDPTVFDPADAQEMAWGITEALLIAPPDDDNEEPFTDEIRAYIGAVLNEEGITHPPDILRIALRDDPAQRVSEDFTDDPEMFGAVYELERSKTQAITDYLRARLQLLSQQLQTLPLRSGDTAGVLQRVLNNA
;
A
#
# COMPACT_ATOMS: atom_id res chain seq x y z
N MET A 1 13.21 29.40 -8.44
CA MET A 1 13.00 28.14 -9.20
C MET A 1 13.05 28.38 -10.70
N PRO A 2 13.57 27.44 -11.51
CA PRO A 2 13.49 27.54 -12.97
C PRO A 2 12.03 27.57 -13.42
N VAL A 3 11.74 28.34 -14.47
CA VAL A 3 10.39 28.47 -15.03
C VAL A 3 10.00 27.13 -15.67
N LEU A 4 9.12 26.38 -15.01
CA LEU A 4 8.57 25.14 -15.56
C LEU A 4 7.80 25.43 -16.86
N THR A 5 8.02 24.62 -17.88
CA THR A 5 7.20 24.64 -19.10
C THR A 5 5.75 24.28 -18.77
N THR A 6 4.78 24.71 -19.58
CA THR A 6 3.36 24.36 -19.38
C THR A 6 3.15 22.84 -19.31
N GLN A 7 3.86 22.07 -20.13
CA GLN A 7 3.80 20.60 -20.13
C GLN A 7 4.41 19.99 -18.86
N SER A 8 5.46 20.59 -18.31
CA SER A 8 6.03 20.18 -17.03
C SER A 8 5.07 20.48 -15.88
N ARG A 9 4.41 21.65 -15.88
CA ARG A 9 3.43 22.02 -14.85
C ARG A 9 2.24 21.08 -14.80
N ASN A 10 1.72 20.67 -15.96
CA ASN A 10 0.60 19.72 -16.00
C ASN A 10 1.02 18.37 -15.42
N ARG A 11 2.20 17.87 -15.78
CA ARG A 11 2.71 16.60 -15.21
C ARG A 11 2.89 16.63 -13.69
N TYR A 12 3.39 17.73 -13.14
CA TYR A 12 3.46 17.88 -11.67
C TYR A 12 2.08 17.92 -11.05
N ARG A 13 1.14 18.67 -11.64
CA ARG A 13 -0.24 18.72 -11.16
C ARG A 13 -0.86 17.33 -11.15
N ASP A 14 -0.77 16.60 -12.26
CA ASP A 14 -1.33 15.25 -12.39
C ASP A 14 -0.69 14.30 -11.37
N ALA A 15 0.63 14.38 -11.16
CA ALA A 15 1.30 13.57 -10.15
C ALA A 15 0.81 13.91 -8.73
N TRP A 16 0.73 15.19 -8.36
CA TRP A 16 0.29 15.60 -7.02
C TRP A 16 -1.19 15.35 -6.75
N THR A 17 -2.05 15.49 -7.76
CA THR A 17 -3.51 15.52 -7.55
C THR A 17 -4.26 14.36 -8.19
N GLY A 18 -3.57 13.41 -8.83
CA GLY A 18 -4.18 12.21 -9.38
C GLY A 18 -4.84 11.37 -8.30
N GLU A 19 -6.08 10.96 -8.52
CA GLU A 19 -6.86 10.16 -7.56
C GLU A 19 -6.16 8.84 -7.21
N ASP A 20 -5.56 8.21 -8.23
CA ASP A 20 -4.83 6.96 -8.11
C ASP A 20 -3.34 7.14 -7.79
N THR A 21 -2.86 8.36 -7.47
CA THR A 21 -1.43 8.55 -7.18
C THR A 21 -1.04 7.81 -5.90
N PHE A 22 -0.04 6.96 -6.03
CA PHE A 22 0.51 6.14 -4.95
C PHE A 22 1.36 6.93 -3.97
N ALA A 23 1.38 6.48 -2.71
CA ALA A 23 2.20 7.06 -1.65
C ALA A 23 3.69 7.03 -2.01
N THR A 24 4.14 5.96 -2.66
CA THR A 24 5.51 5.81 -3.20
C THR A 24 5.83 6.94 -4.20
N SER A 25 4.92 7.22 -5.13
CA SER A 25 5.10 8.27 -6.15
C SER A 25 5.18 9.66 -5.51
N LEU A 26 4.31 9.94 -4.55
CA LEU A 26 4.27 11.21 -3.82
C LEU A 26 5.54 11.41 -2.98
N LEU A 27 6.00 10.37 -2.30
CA LEU A 27 7.22 10.40 -1.50
C LEU A 27 8.45 10.71 -2.36
N LEU A 28 8.61 10.02 -3.49
CA LEU A 28 9.72 10.26 -4.41
C LEU A 28 9.70 11.69 -4.95
N LEU A 29 8.51 12.21 -5.27
CA LEU A 29 8.34 13.58 -5.74
C LEU A 29 8.71 14.60 -4.66
N THR A 30 8.33 14.35 -3.41
CA THR A 30 8.74 15.16 -2.25
C THR A 30 10.25 15.17 -2.08
N ILE A 31 10.90 14.00 -2.07
CA ILE A 31 12.36 13.89 -1.86
C ILE A 31 13.13 14.54 -3.02
N ASP A 32 12.70 14.35 -4.26
CA ASP A 32 13.34 14.99 -5.42
C ASP A 32 13.18 16.51 -5.43
N THR A 33 12.03 17.01 -4.95
CA THR A 33 11.75 18.46 -4.95
C THR A 33 12.42 19.18 -3.78
N TYR A 34 12.35 18.59 -2.58
CA TYR A 34 12.67 19.24 -1.31
C TYR A 34 13.79 18.56 -0.53
N GLY A 35 14.36 17.47 -1.05
CA GLY A 35 15.34 16.67 -0.33
C GLY A 35 14.75 15.85 0.82
N THR A 36 15.61 15.07 1.47
CA THR A 36 15.22 14.21 2.60
C THR A 36 14.91 14.99 3.88
N GLU A 37 15.33 16.26 3.97
CA GLU A 37 14.99 17.16 5.06
C GLU A 37 13.48 17.36 5.19
N ALA A 38 12.74 17.30 4.08
CA ALA A 38 11.29 17.47 4.05
C ALA A 38 10.54 16.41 4.85
N LEU A 39 11.14 15.22 5.02
CA LEU A 39 10.59 14.15 5.84
C LEU A 39 10.50 14.53 7.34
N HIS A 40 11.28 15.54 7.76
CA HIS A 40 11.32 16.03 9.13
C HIS A 40 10.50 17.31 9.34
N TRP A 41 9.91 17.86 8.28
CA TRP A 41 9.07 19.05 8.39
C TRP A 41 7.77 18.74 9.13
N ASP A 42 7.16 19.77 9.69
CA ASP A 42 5.77 19.69 10.12
C ASP A 42 4.87 19.41 8.91
N PHE A 43 3.84 18.58 9.10
CA PHE A 43 2.94 18.16 8.04
C PHE A 43 2.28 19.34 7.33
N ARG A 44 1.91 20.40 8.08
CA ARG A 44 1.31 21.60 7.50
C ARG A 44 2.32 22.39 6.68
N THR A 45 3.58 22.46 7.12
CA THR A 45 4.64 23.09 6.33
C THR A 45 4.82 22.36 5.00
N LEU A 46 4.88 21.03 5.02
CA LEU A 46 5.03 20.26 3.79
C LEU A 46 3.86 20.49 2.82
N GLN A 47 2.62 20.50 3.33
CA GLN A 47 1.45 20.81 2.52
C GLN A 47 1.54 22.21 1.90
N MET A 48 1.87 23.22 2.71
CA MET A 48 1.96 24.61 2.24
C MET A 48 3.02 24.78 1.16
N GLU A 49 4.22 24.22 1.35
CA GLU A 49 5.30 24.30 0.37
C GLU A 49 4.90 23.65 -0.97
N ILE A 50 4.25 22.48 -0.94
CA ILE A 50 3.74 21.81 -2.16
C ILE A 50 2.68 22.69 -2.86
N GLU A 51 1.70 23.19 -2.13
CA GLU A 51 0.62 23.99 -2.70
C GLU A 51 1.13 25.32 -3.29
N GLU A 52 2.05 25.98 -2.60
CA GLU A 52 2.67 27.24 -3.05
C GLU A 52 3.58 27.02 -4.26
N ASP A 53 4.45 26.02 -4.25
CA ASP A 53 5.42 25.79 -5.32
C ASP A 53 4.78 25.35 -6.63
N PHE A 54 3.75 24.49 -6.52
CA PHE A 54 3.08 23.93 -7.69
C PHE A 54 1.77 24.65 -8.04
N GLN A 55 1.37 25.65 -7.25
CA GLN A 55 0.16 26.47 -7.44
C GLN A 55 -1.07 25.56 -7.62
N LEU A 56 -1.26 24.67 -6.65
CA LEU A 56 -2.33 23.68 -6.59
C LEU A 56 -2.92 23.60 -5.18
N GLN A 57 -4.00 22.82 -5.05
CA GLN A 57 -4.54 22.41 -3.77
C GLN A 57 -4.35 20.91 -3.69
N LEU A 58 -3.64 20.44 -2.68
CA LEU A 58 -3.30 19.02 -2.57
C LEU A 58 -4.55 18.28 -2.08
N PRO A 59 -5.09 17.31 -2.84
CA PRO A 59 -6.23 16.54 -2.38
C PRO A 59 -5.92 15.83 -1.08
N ARG A 60 -6.90 15.80 -0.17
CA ARG A 60 -6.75 15.15 1.14
C ARG A 60 -6.28 13.68 1.04
N PRO A 61 -6.84 12.81 0.18
CA PRO A 61 -6.34 11.44 0.04
C PRO A 61 -4.86 11.37 -0.30
N ASN A 62 -4.40 12.23 -1.22
CA ASN A 62 -3.00 12.29 -1.63
C ASN A 62 -2.11 12.78 -0.49
N PHE A 63 -2.56 13.78 0.26
CA PHE A 63 -1.83 14.24 1.43
C PHE A 63 -1.74 13.15 2.51
N ASP A 64 -2.85 12.47 2.81
CA ASP A 64 -2.91 11.39 3.80
C ASP A 64 -1.95 10.24 3.40
N ARG A 65 -1.93 9.83 2.11
CA ARG A 65 -0.96 8.86 1.57
C ARG A 65 0.49 9.30 1.72
N LEU A 66 0.78 10.57 1.42
CA LEU A 66 2.13 11.12 1.62
C LEU A 66 2.53 11.08 3.09
N MET A 67 1.60 11.35 4.02
CA MET A 67 1.87 11.32 5.46
C MET A 67 2.17 9.90 5.93
N VAL A 68 1.41 8.91 5.45
CA VAL A 68 1.70 7.48 5.70
C VAL A 68 3.10 7.13 5.19
N ALA A 69 3.46 7.50 3.96
CA ALA A 69 4.80 7.23 3.41
C ALA A 69 5.93 7.87 4.24
N VAL A 70 5.73 9.09 4.75
CA VAL A 70 6.70 9.74 5.64
C VAL A 70 6.81 9.01 6.98
N ASN A 71 5.68 8.58 7.56
CA ASN A 71 5.67 7.85 8.83
C ASN A 71 6.30 6.46 8.71
N LEU A 72 6.07 5.74 7.60
CA LEU A 72 6.73 4.46 7.31
C LEU A 72 8.26 4.54 7.35
N LEU A 73 8.84 5.70 7.00
CA LEU A 73 10.29 5.92 7.06
C LEU A 73 10.79 6.38 8.43
N ARG A 74 9.89 6.76 9.34
CA ARG A 74 10.23 7.43 10.60
C ARG A 74 9.87 6.63 11.84
N THR A 75 8.91 5.73 11.74
CA THR A 75 8.43 4.88 12.83
C THR A 75 8.25 3.46 12.35
N ASP A 76 8.12 2.54 13.30
CA ASP A 76 7.83 1.14 13.10
C ASP A 76 6.36 0.80 13.42
N ASP A 77 5.50 1.82 13.56
CA ASP A 77 4.10 1.67 13.98
C ASP A 77 3.31 0.77 13.02
N PHE A 78 3.59 0.81 11.71
CA PHE A 78 2.94 -0.09 10.74
C PHE A 78 3.14 -1.57 11.07
N PHE A 79 4.28 -1.91 11.68
CA PHE A 79 4.64 -3.28 12.01
C PHE A 79 4.27 -3.66 13.45
N HIS A 80 3.95 -2.67 14.31
CA HIS A 80 3.79 -2.90 15.75
C HIS A 80 2.48 -2.40 16.36
N SER A 81 1.75 -1.50 15.69
CA SER A 81 0.49 -0.91 16.14
C SER A 81 -0.65 -1.37 15.23
N LEU A 82 -1.53 -2.25 15.72
CA LEU A 82 -2.68 -2.73 14.95
C LEU A 82 -3.59 -1.58 14.45
N PRO A 83 -3.92 -0.55 15.24
CA PRO A 83 -4.71 0.57 14.75
C PRO A 83 -4.06 1.33 13.59
N ASP A 84 -2.74 1.55 13.66
CA ASP A 84 -2.00 2.24 12.60
C ASP A 84 -1.87 1.36 11.36
N PHE A 85 -1.60 0.06 11.54
CA PHE A 85 -1.60 -0.92 10.45
C PHE A 85 -2.92 -0.88 9.65
N ILE A 86 -4.07 -0.95 10.34
CA ILE A 86 -5.39 -0.91 9.71
C ILE A 86 -5.59 0.41 8.97
N ALA A 87 -5.42 1.54 9.67
CA ALA A 87 -5.66 2.86 9.09
C ALA A 87 -4.76 3.12 7.88
N TRP A 88 -3.50 2.70 7.94
CA TRP A 88 -2.55 2.93 6.85
C TRP A 88 -2.81 2.02 5.66
N CYS A 89 -3.29 0.78 5.86
CA CYS A 89 -3.75 -0.05 4.76
C CYS A 89 -4.88 0.63 3.97
N ASN A 90 -5.91 1.15 4.66
CA ASN A 90 -7.04 1.83 3.99
C ASN A 90 -6.58 3.10 3.27
N ILE A 91 -5.73 3.93 3.92
CA ILE A 91 -5.21 5.17 3.30
C ILE A 91 -4.37 4.87 2.06
N LEU A 92 -3.47 3.87 2.14
CA LEU A 92 -2.65 3.45 1.00
C LEU A 92 -3.52 2.86 -0.11
N ASP A 93 -4.60 2.17 0.26
CA ASP A 93 -5.52 1.62 -0.71
C ASP A 93 -6.29 2.71 -1.47
N GLY A 94 -6.65 3.80 -0.80
CA GLY A 94 -7.22 4.98 -1.44
C GLY A 94 -8.21 5.74 -0.57
N ASP A 95 -8.56 5.19 0.59
CA ASP A 95 -9.61 5.70 1.45
C ASP A 95 -9.20 6.92 2.28
N LEU A 96 -10.22 7.59 2.81
CA LEU A 96 -10.05 8.77 3.65
C LEU A 96 -9.87 8.37 5.10
N TYR A 97 -8.90 8.99 5.77
CA TYR A 97 -8.76 8.84 7.20
C TYR A 97 -9.90 9.57 7.95
N ASP A 98 -10.72 8.83 8.69
CA ASP A 98 -11.68 9.37 9.65
C ASP A 98 -11.47 8.74 11.05
N PRO A 99 -10.87 9.47 12.01
CA PRO A 99 -10.62 8.94 13.35
C PRO A 99 -11.88 8.70 14.19
N THR A 100 -13.05 9.10 13.69
CA THR A 100 -14.33 8.93 14.38
C THR A 100 -15.05 7.65 14.00
N VAL A 101 -14.61 6.99 12.92
CA VAL A 101 -15.18 5.74 12.41
C VAL A 101 -14.13 4.67 12.52
N PHE A 102 -14.48 3.54 13.14
CA PHE A 102 -13.66 2.34 13.03
C PHE A 102 -13.97 1.67 11.70
N ASP A 103 -12.98 1.65 10.83
CA ASP A 103 -13.05 1.08 9.49
C ASP A 103 -11.99 -0.05 9.38
N PRO A 104 -12.39 -1.33 9.46
CA PRO A 104 -11.46 -2.44 9.40
C PRO A 104 -10.93 -2.62 7.98
N ALA A 105 -9.63 -2.88 7.86
CA ALA A 105 -8.99 -3.18 6.59
C ALA A 105 -9.37 -4.59 6.09
N ASP A 106 -9.83 -4.68 4.86
CA ASP A 106 -10.12 -5.95 4.20
C ASP A 106 -8.83 -6.63 3.67
N ALA A 107 -8.94 -7.88 3.21
CA ALA A 107 -7.77 -8.61 2.73
C ALA A 107 -7.11 -7.95 1.51
N GLN A 108 -7.86 -7.25 0.66
CA GLN A 108 -7.33 -6.57 -0.52
C GLN A 108 -6.54 -5.31 -0.11
N GLU A 109 -7.10 -4.50 0.77
CA GLU A 109 -6.49 -3.29 1.33
C GLU A 109 -5.21 -3.62 2.09
N MET A 110 -5.24 -4.65 2.95
CA MET A 110 -4.05 -5.14 3.64
C MET A 110 -2.99 -5.64 2.66
N ALA A 111 -3.39 -6.36 1.62
CA ALA A 111 -2.44 -6.88 0.64
C ALA A 111 -1.71 -5.75 -0.10
N TRP A 112 -2.44 -4.71 -0.52
CA TRP A 112 -1.80 -3.54 -1.15
C TRP A 112 -1.00 -2.72 -0.14
N GLY A 113 -1.58 -2.42 1.03
CA GLY A 113 -0.93 -1.65 2.08
C GLY A 113 0.43 -2.23 2.48
N ILE A 114 0.51 -3.55 2.71
CA ILE A 114 1.78 -4.23 2.99
C ILE A 114 2.72 -4.15 1.77
N THR A 115 2.22 -4.39 0.56
CA THR A 115 3.04 -4.35 -0.67
C THR A 115 3.71 -2.99 -0.85
N GLU A 116 2.94 -1.90 -0.73
CA GLU A 116 3.44 -0.55 -0.90
C GLU A 116 4.34 -0.13 0.26
N ALA A 117 3.98 -0.48 1.50
CA ALA A 117 4.79 -0.18 2.68
C ALA A 117 6.18 -0.84 2.60
N LEU A 118 6.25 -2.11 2.21
CA LEU A 118 7.52 -2.83 2.07
C LEU A 118 8.37 -2.33 0.89
N LEU A 119 7.75 -1.70 -0.12
CA LEU A 119 8.49 -1.04 -1.19
C LEU A 119 9.17 0.26 -0.69
N ILE A 120 8.48 1.00 0.18
CA ILE A 120 8.95 2.26 0.78
C ILE A 120 9.99 2.00 1.87
N ALA A 121 9.66 1.14 2.83
CA ALA A 121 10.42 0.82 4.02
C ALA A 121 10.58 -0.70 4.14
N PRO A 122 11.45 -1.32 3.34
CA PRO A 122 11.76 -2.73 3.49
C PRO A 122 12.38 -2.97 4.88
N PRO A 123 12.03 -4.07 5.56
CA PRO A 123 12.65 -4.44 6.83
C PRO A 123 14.14 -4.69 6.62
N ASP A 124 14.93 -4.46 7.68
CA ASP A 124 16.35 -4.80 7.69
C ASP A 124 16.54 -6.32 7.55
N ASP A 125 17.63 -6.74 6.91
CA ASP A 125 17.94 -8.17 6.63
C ASP A 125 17.98 -9.04 7.91
N ASP A 126 18.18 -8.43 9.09
CA ASP A 126 18.23 -9.09 10.39
C ASP A 126 16.86 -9.27 11.06
N ASN A 127 15.76 -8.78 10.45
CA ASN A 127 14.40 -8.85 10.98
C ASN A 127 13.43 -9.53 9.99
N GLU A 128 13.49 -10.86 9.94
CA GLU A 128 12.70 -11.69 9.01
C GLU A 128 11.17 -11.62 9.26
N GLU A 129 10.72 -11.25 10.47
CA GLU A 129 9.30 -11.15 10.83
C GLU A 129 9.01 -9.84 11.59
N PRO A 130 8.88 -8.69 10.89
CA PRO A 130 8.73 -7.40 11.57
C PRO A 130 7.36 -7.20 12.21
N PHE A 131 6.32 -7.91 11.74
CA PHE A 131 4.95 -7.74 12.21
C PHE A 131 4.69 -8.43 13.55
N THR A 132 4.05 -7.74 14.49
CA THR A 132 3.63 -8.32 15.76
C THR A 132 2.58 -9.42 15.59
N ASP A 133 2.51 -10.33 16.57
CA ASP A 133 1.52 -11.41 16.60
C ASP A 133 0.07 -10.87 16.55
N GLU A 134 -0.18 -9.69 17.11
CA GLU A 134 -1.50 -9.04 17.07
C GLU A 134 -1.92 -8.70 15.64
N ILE A 135 -1.02 -8.07 14.85
CA ILE A 135 -1.29 -7.77 13.44
C ILE A 135 -1.44 -9.06 12.64
N ARG A 136 -0.55 -10.04 12.84
CA ARG A 136 -0.62 -11.32 12.13
C ARG A 136 -1.91 -12.08 12.46
N ALA A 137 -2.38 -12.02 13.70
CA ALA A 137 -3.64 -12.63 14.12
C ALA A 137 -4.84 -11.88 13.51
N TYR A 138 -4.78 -10.55 13.41
CA TYR A 138 -5.81 -9.76 12.72
C TYR A 138 -5.92 -10.14 11.24
N ILE A 139 -4.81 -10.21 10.51
CA ILE A 139 -4.79 -10.69 9.12
C ILE A 139 -5.41 -12.10 9.05
N GLY A 140 -5.06 -12.98 9.98
CA GLY A 140 -5.64 -14.33 10.07
C GLY A 140 -7.15 -14.33 10.29
N ALA A 141 -7.67 -13.44 11.13
CA ALA A 141 -9.09 -13.28 11.40
C ALA A 141 -9.85 -12.78 10.17
N VAL A 142 -9.37 -11.72 9.51
CA VAL A 142 -9.98 -11.17 8.28
C VAL A 142 -10.00 -12.21 7.17
N LEU A 143 -8.88 -12.90 6.93
CA LEU A 143 -8.84 -13.97 5.91
C LEU A 143 -9.82 -15.11 6.21
N ASN A 144 -10.07 -15.43 7.50
CA ASN A 144 -11.05 -16.44 7.87
C ASN A 144 -12.49 -15.94 7.67
N GLU A 145 -12.76 -14.69 8.04
CA GLU A 145 -14.06 -14.03 7.87
C GLU A 145 -14.43 -13.92 6.38
N GLU A 146 -13.46 -13.56 5.54
CA GLU A 146 -13.63 -13.51 4.09
C GLU A 146 -13.57 -14.88 3.42
N GLY A 147 -13.31 -15.97 4.16
CA GLY A 147 -13.24 -17.32 3.61
C GLY A 147 -12.11 -17.51 2.59
N ILE A 148 -10.95 -16.89 2.83
CA ILE A 148 -9.73 -17.01 2.03
C ILE A 148 -8.81 -18.05 2.68
N THR A 149 -8.83 -19.28 2.15
CA THR A 149 -8.00 -20.39 2.68
C THR A 149 -6.58 -20.38 2.14
N HIS A 150 -6.38 -19.91 0.91
CA HIS A 150 -5.09 -19.86 0.22
C HIS A 150 -4.74 -18.41 -0.12
N PRO A 151 -4.23 -17.61 0.82
CA PRO A 151 -3.98 -16.18 0.61
C PRO A 151 -2.80 -15.96 -0.34
N PRO A 152 -2.71 -14.79 -1.00
CA PRO A 152 -1.51 -14.40 -1.73
C PRO A 152 -0.30 -14.33 -0.79
N ASP A 153 0.91 -14.47 -1.35
CA ASP A 153 2.14 -14.62 -0.56
C ASP A 153 2.35 -13.49 0.46
N ILE A 154 1.98 -12.26 0.11
CA ILE A 154 2.11 -11.08 0.98
C ILE A 154 1.29 -11.20 2.29
N LEU A 155 0.19 -11.95 2.27
CA LEU A 155 -0.68 -12.18 3.43
C LEU A 155 -0.39 -13.50 4.15
N ARG A 156 0.58 -14.30 3.70
CA ARG A 156 0.94 -15.58 4.34
C ARG A 156 1.64 -15.43 5.69
N ILE A 157 1.99 -14.20 6.07
CA ILE A 157 2.48 -13.86 7.40
C ILE A 157 1.42 -14.04 8.50
N ALA A 158 0.14 -14.21 8.11
CA ALA A 158 -0.98 -14.39 9.02
C ALA A 158 -0.79 -15.55 10.01
N LEU A 159 -1.09 -15.30 11.29
CA LEU A 159 -1.15 -16.34 12.32
C LEU A 159 -2.57 -16.89 12.37
N ARG A 160 -2.74 -18.11 11.85
CA ARG A 160 -4.00 -18.85 11.87
C ARG A 160 -3.77 -20.34 11.77
N ASP A 161 -4.69 -21.12 12.30
CA ASP A 161 -4.73 -22.57 12.07
C ASP A 161 -4.98 -22.85 10.58
N ASP A 162 -4.44 -23.96 10.06
CA ASP A 162 -4.54 -24.35 8.64
C ASP A 162 -6.01 -24.47 8.19
N PRO A 163 -6.56 -23.49 7.45
CA PRO A 163 -7.97 -23.51 7.06
C PRO A 163 -8.23 -24.51 5.94
N ALA A 164 -7.22 -24.80 5.10
CA ALA A 164 -7.33 -25.76 4.02
C ALA A 164 -7.52 -27.18 4.58
N GLN A 165 -6.90 -27.47 5.73
CA GLN A 165 -7.13 -28.71 6.44
C GLN A 165 -8.59 -28.84 6.94
N ARG A 166 -9.17 -27.78 7.51
CA ARG A 166 -10.56 -27.81 8.00
C ARG A 166 -11.58 -27.98 6.87
N VAL A 167 -11.43 -27.24 5.77
CA VAL A 167 -12.31 -27.35 4.59
C VAL A 167 -12.19 -28.74 3.97
N SER A 168 -10.98 -29.32 3.94
CA SER A 168 -10.80 -30.69 3.49
C SER A 168 -11.53 -31.69 4.40
N GLU A 169 -11.53 -31.51 5.72
CA GLU A 169 -12.19 -32.42 6.66
C GLU A 169 -13.72 -32.34 6.56
N ASP A 170 -14.29 -31.13 6.46
CA ASP A 170 -15.73 -30.87 6.49
C ASP A 170 -16.50 -31.33 5.23
N PHE A 171 -15.83 -31.39 4.07
CA PHE A 171 -16.48 -31.69 2.78
C PHE A 171 -15.96 -32.96 2.09
N THR A 172 -15.23 -33.82 2.82
CA THR A 172 -14.70 -35.09 2.29
C THR A 172 -15.79 -36.02 1.72
N ASP A 173 -17.00 -35.96 2.25
CA ASP A 173 -18.11 -36.84 1.87
C ASP A 173 -18.96 -36.33 0.69
N ASP A 174 -18.75 -35.08 0.22
CA ASP A 174 -19.47 -34.48 -0.92
C ASP A 174 -18.50 -33.81 -1.91
N PRO A 175 -18.06 -34.55 -2.95
CA PRO A 175 -17.12 -34.03 -3.96
C PRO A 175 -17.64 -32.85 -4.77
N GLU A 176 -18.96 -32.72 -4.97
CA GLU A 176 -19.54 -31.60 -5.73
C GLU A 176 -19.51 -30.33 -4.88
N MET A 177 -19.87 -30.43 -3.59
CA MET A 177 -19.78 -29.34 -2.64
C MET A 177 -18.33 -28.90 -2.42
N PHE A 178 -17.39 -29.85 -2.28
CA PHE A 178 -15.96 -29.56 -2.17
C PHE A 178 -15.45 -28.77 -3.40
N GLY A 179 -15.83 -29.20 -4.62
CA GLY A 179 -15.44 -28.50 -5.85
C GLY A 179 -15.95 -27.05 -5.89
N ALA A 180 -17.20 -26.82 -5.53
CA ALA A 180 -17.80 -25.48 -5.52
C ALA A 180 -17.15 -24.55 -4.48
N VAL A 181 -16.87 -25.06 -3.26
CA VAL A 181 -16.18 -24.29 -2.21
C VAL A 181 -14.76 -23.95 -2.66
N TYR A 182 -14.02 -24.91 -3.20
CA TYR A 182 -12.66 -24.71 -3.68
C TYR A 182 -12.58 -23.68 -4.82
N GLU A 183 -13.52 -23.72 -5.78
CA GLU A 183 -13.59 -22.74 -6.86
C GLU A 183 -13.88 -21.32 -6.35
N LEU A 184 -14.80 -21.19 -5.39
CA LEU A 184 -15.10 -19.91 -4.75
C LEU A 184 -13.88 -19.34 -4.02
N GLU A 185 -13.19 -20.15 -3.22
CA GLU A 185 -11.97 -19.75 -2.50
C GLU A 185 -10.89 -19.28 -3.48
N ARG A 186 -10.63 -20.07 -4.52
CA ARG A 186 -9.65 -19.72 -5.56
C ARG A 186 -9.99 -18.42 -6.25
N SER A 187 -11.29 -18.14 -6.50
CA SER A 187 -11.72 -16.89 -7.11
C SER A 187 -11.38 -15.67 -6.27
N LYS A 188 -11.47 -15.76 -4.94
CA LYS A 188 -11.15 -14.65 -4.01
C LYS A 188 -9.66 -14.36 -4.01
N THR A 189 -8.82 -15.38 -3.86
CA THR A 189 -7.36 -15.25 -3.96
C THR A 189 -6.93 -14.67 -5.31
N GLN A 190 -7.55 -15.15 -6.39
CA GLN A 190 -7.26 -14.67 -7.74
C GLN A 190 -7.64 -13.20 -7.90
N ALA A 191 -8.77 -12.77 -7.35
CA ALA A 191 -9.19 -11.36 -7.37
C ALA A 191 -8.15 -10.45 -6.69
N ILE A 192 -7.68 -10.81 -5.50
CA ILE A 192 -6.63 -10.05 -4.79
C ILE A 192 -5.32 -10.04 -5.61
N THR A 193 -4.95 -11.17 -6.21
CA THR A 193 -3.73 -11.27 -7.03
C THR A 193 -3.81 -10.39 -8.28
N ASP A 194 -4.96 -10.39 -8.96
CA ASP A 194 -5.17 -9.55 -10.15
C ASP A 194 -5.24 -8.07 -9.79
N TYR A 195 -5.82 -7.74 -8.63
CA TYR A 195 -5.79 -6.41 -8.05
C TYR A 195 -4.36 -5.91 -7.80
N LEU A 196 -3.55 -6.68 -7.07
CA LEU A 196 -2.14 -6.35 -6.80
C LEU A 196 -1.36 -6.14 -8.10
N ARG A 197 -1.54 -7.01 -9.09
CA ARG A 197 -0.88 -6.88 -10.39
C ARG A 197 -1.28 -5.59 -11.10
N ALA A 198 -2.58 -5.26 -11.11
CA ALA A 198 -3.06 -4.02 -11.73
C ALA A 198 -2.48 -2.78 -11.04
N ARG A 199 -2.41 -2.77 -9.71
CA ARG A 199 -1.82 -1.66 -8.94
C ARG A 199 -0.32 -1.54 -9.13
N LEU A 200 0.42 -2.65 -9.14
CA LEU A 200 1.86 -2.64 -9.45
C LEU A 200 2.14 -2.13 -10.88
N GLN A 201 1.30 -2.50 -11.85
CA GLN A 201 1.40 -1.97 -13.22
C GLN A 201 1.15 -0.46 -13.25
N LEU A 202 0.12 0.02 -12.55
CA LEU A 202 -0.17 1.45 -12.45
C LEU A 202 0.96 2.21 -11.74
N LEU A 203 1.50 1.66 -10.65
CA LEU A 203 2.63 2.23 -9.94
C LEU A 203 3.85 2.32 -10.86
N SER A 204 4.15 1.25 -11.60
CA SER A 204 5.24 1.26 -12.58
C SER A 204 5.05 2.37 -13.63
N GLN A 205 3.83 2.56 -14.14
CA GLN A 205 3.52 3.65 -15.08
C GLN A 205 3.70 5.03 -14.45
N GLN A 206 3.28 5.23 -13.20
CA GLN A 206 3.50 6.48 -12.47
C GLN A 206 4.99 6.75 -12.31
N LEU A 207 5.78 5.77 -11.87
CA LEU A 207 7.22 5.90 -11.67
C LEU A 207 7.98 6.21 -12.97
N GLN A 208 7.54 5.68 -14.12
CA GLN A 208 8.14 5.98 -15.43
C GLN A 208 7.83 7.39 -15.94
N THR A 209 6.71 7.96 -15.53
CA THR A 209 6.22 9.25 -16.02
C THR A 209 6.43 10.40 -15.01
N LEU A 210 6.91 10.06 -13.81
CA LEU A 210 7.09 10.99 -12.70
C LEU A 210 8.07 12.13 -13.10
N PRO A 211 7.69 13.40 -12.91
CA PRO A 211 8.49 14.54 -13.35
C PRO A 211 9.64 14.85 -12.37
N LEU A 212 10.57 13.91 -12.19
CA LEU A 212 11.75 14.09 -11.34
C LEU A 212 12.75 15.07 -11.96
N ARG A 213 13.40 15.89 -11.11
CA ARG A 213 14.40 16.90 -11.48
C ARG A 213 15.81 16.31 -11.50
N SER A 214 16.13 15.47 -10.52
CA SER A 214 17.47 14.92 -10.30
C SER A 214 17.48 13.44 -9.97
N GLY A 215 16.37 12.89 -9.48
CA GLY A 215 16.21 11.47 -9.17
C GLY A 215 15.99 10.57 -10.41
N ASP A 216 16.21 9.28 -10.20
CA ASP A 216 15.92 8.20 -11.15
C ASP A 216 15.08 7.13 -10.45
N THR A 217 14.02 6.66 -11.10
CA THR A 217 13.12 5.63 -10.59
C THR A 217 13.54 4.22 -10.98
N ALA A 218 14.63 4.03 -11.75
CA ALA A 218 15.05 2.73 -12.26
C ALA A 218 15.21 1.64 -11.18
N GLY A 219 15.80 1.99 -10.02
CA GLY A 219 15.97 1.05 -8.91
C GLY A 219 14.65 0.62 -8.27
N VAL A 220 13.70 1.55 -8.12
CA VAL A 220 12.35 1.24 -7.59
C VAL A 220 11.56 0.42 -8.60
N LEU A 221 11.64 0.78 -9.89
CA LEU A 221 11.03 0.04 -11.00
C LEU A 221 11.53 -1.40 -11.05
N GLN A 222 12.83 -1.64 -10.83
CA GLN A 222 13.37 -3.00 -10.80
C GLN A 222 12.76 -3.83 -9.66
N ARG A 223 12.54 -3.24 -8.49
CA ARG A 223 11.88 -3.92 -7.37
C ARG A 223 10.41 -4.22 -7.68
N VAL A 224 9.68 -3.24 -8.22
CA VAL A 224 8.28 -3.41 -8.65
C VAL A 224 8.15 -4.53 -9.69
N LEU A 225 9.05 -4.59 -10.67
CA LEU A 225 9.04 -5.64 -11.71
C LEU A 225 9.44 -7.02 -11.19
N ASN A 226 10.29 -7.10 -10.16
CA ASN A 226 10.66 -8.38 -9.54
C ASN A 226 9.54 -8.92 -8.62
N ASN A 227 8.65 -8.05 -8.15
CA ASN A 227 7.54 -8.38 -7.25
C ASN A 227 6.16 -8.48 -7.96
N ALA A 228 6.12 -8.33 -9.29
CA ALA A 228 4.91 -8.41 -10.13
C ALA A 228 4.76 -9.77 -10.82
#